data_AF-A0A7C5RBE7-F1
#
_entry.id   AF-A0A7C5RBE7-F1
#
_cell.length_a   1.000
_cell.length_b   1.000
_cell.length_c   1.000
_cell.angle_alpha   90.00
_cell.angle_beta   90.00
_cell.angle_gamma   90.00
#
_symmetry.space_group_name_H-M   'P 1'
#
loop_
_entity.id
_entity.type
_entity.pdbx_description
1 polymer ?
#
loop_
_entity_poly.entity_id
_entity_poly.type
_entity_poly.pdbx_seq_one_letter_code
_entity_poly.pdbx_strand_id
1 'polypeptide(L)'
;MLVFLLTKAVPARTTRVVTVGGVLRREEMDLVINPLDFKALQAADYAKRYNGGKLIAVSMGPDFKVKPLLSELYSHPIEGVDEAIVLSDRRMAGADTWATAYTLSLGVKKALDLNRGAVEEVLELVESGASGEKVLERARELYHANLLPNLVYTEKPGLPEGVVQRYAKGRATVEEVREALLKVRTELERFLIVAGLKTSDGETGSTGPQTAEALSDALGRKIPDITHVVDFEVDAESGTLVAVRKTGSYLQRLRSPLPCVITIMPDYRAGVTPVLRRKRAALYSY
;
A
#
# COMPACT_ATOMS: atom_id res chain seq x y z
N MET A 1 -4.66 7.91 3.42
CA MET A 1 -4.98 6.76 2.54
C MET A 1 -3.89 5.69 2.62
N LEU A 2 -4.22 4.40 2.52
CA LEU A 2 -3.22 3.34 2.30
C LEU A 2 -3.02 3.10 0.80
N VAL A 3 -1.78 2.88 0.40
CA VAL A 3 -1.41 2.44 -0.95
C VAL A 3 -0.67 1.12 -0.84
N PHE A 4 -1.20 0.06 -1.44
CA PHE A 4 -0.55 -1.25 -1.48
C PHE A 4 0.14 -1.42 -2.83
N LEU A 5 1.41 -1.79 -2.80
CA LEU A 5 2.17 -2.16 -3.98
C LEU A 5 2.36 -3.67 -4.01
N LEU A 6 1.74 -4.35 -4.97
CA LEU A 6 1.96 -5.77 -5.19
C LEU A 6 3.27 -5.97 -5.95
N THR A 7 4.20 -6.74 -5.38
CA THR A 7 5.51 -7.01 -5.98
C THR A 7 5.76 -8.51 -6.08
N LYS A 8 6.55 -8.91 -7.07
CA LYS A 8 7.06 -10.27 -7.21
C LYS A 8 8.57 -10.29 -7.38
N ALA A 9 9.23 -11.16 -6.62
CA ALA A 9 10.61 -11.55 -6.88
C ALA A 9 10.64 -12.55 -8.04
N VAL A 10 11.37 -12.23 -9.11
CA VAL A 10 11.53 -13.06 -10.30
C VAL A 10 13.00 -13.38 -10.53
N PRO A 11 13.35 -14.48 -11.21
CA PRO A 11 14.73 -14.77 -11.54
C PRO A 11 15.39 -13.63 -12.33
N ALA A 12 16.60 -13.25 -11.94
CA ALA A 12 17.36 -12.25 -12.69
C ALA A 12 17.66 -12.76 -14.10
N ARG A 13 17.65 -11.87 -15.10
CA ARG A 13 17.97 -12.24 -16.51
C ARG A 13 19.39 -12.81 -16.67
N THR A 14 20.30 -12.46 -15.76
CA THR A 14 21.68 -12.95 -15.70
C THR A 14 21.82 -14.34 -15.09
N THR A 15 20.73 -14.88 -14.51
CA THR A 15 20.79 -16.15 -13.78
C THR A 15 20.94 -17.32 -14.75
N ARG A 16 21.93 -18.17 -14.52
CA ARG A 16 22.07 -19.43 -15.26
C ARG A 16 20.94 -20.37 -14.87
N VAL A 17 20.23 -20.90 -15.86
CA VAL A 17 19.23 -21.95 -15.63
C VAL A 17 19.98 -23.24 -15.28
N VAL A 18 19.95 -23.62 -14.01
CA VAL A 18 20.50 -24.90 -13.55
C VAL A 18 19.37 -25.93 -13.53
N THR A 19 19.49 -26.97 -14.36
CA THR A 19 18.60 -28.13 -14.34
C THR A 19 19.36 -29.36 -13.88
N VAL A 20 18.79 -30.09 -12.92
CA VAL A 20 19.31 -31.40 -12.48
C VAL A 20 18.21 -32.42 -12.72
N GLY A 21 18.44 -33.37 -13.62
CA GLY A 21 17.44 -34.39 -13.98
C GLY A 21 16.16 -33.83 -14.60
N GLY A 22 16.25 -32.73 -15.36
CA GLY A 22 15.09 -32.06 -15.97
C GLY A 22 14.30 -31.15 -15.02
N VAL A 23 14.65 -31.10 -13.73
CA VAL A 23 14.02 -30.20 -12.74
C VAL A 23 14.86 -28.94 -12.57
N LEU A 24 14.21 -27.78 -12.67
CA LEU A 24 14.83 -26.47 -12.59
C LEU A 24 15.11 -26.09 -11.13
N ARG A 25 16.38 -25.88 -10.76
CA ARG A 25 16.83 -25.53 -9.39
C ARG A 25 16.63 -24.04 -9.12
N ARG A 26 15.39 -23.64 -8.81
CA ARG A 26 15.03 -22.24 -8.48
C ARG A 26 15.68 -21.72 -7.18
N GLU A 27 16.18 -22.60 -6.33
CA GLU A 27 16.84 -22.27 -5.07
C GLU A 27 18.22 -21.63 -5.27
N GLU A 28 18.90 -21.96 -6.36
CA GLU A 28 20.22 -21.42 -6.72
C GLU A 28 20.12 -20.15 -7.58
N MET A 29 18.90 -19.74 -7.93
CA MET A 29 18.66 -18.57 -8.76
C MET A 29 18.66 -17.28 -7.92
N ASP A 30 19.42 -16.29 -8.39
CA ASP A 30 19.32 -14.91 -7.91
C ASP A 30 17.94 -14.34 -8.28
N LEU A 31 17.28 -13.73 -7.31
CA LEU A 31 16.00 -13.08 -7.52
C LEU A 31 16.18 -11.56 -7.54
N VAL A 32 15.39 -10.90 -8.37
CA VAL A 32 15.26 -9.44 -8.43
C VAL A 32 13.78 -9.07 -8.36
N ILE A 33 13.47 -7.84 -7.98
CA ILE A 33 12.11 -7.32 -8.16
C ILE A 33 11.77 -7.33 -9.64
N ASN A 34 10.56 -7.78 -9.96
CA ASN A 34 10.07 -7.83 -11.33
C ASN A 34 10.19 -6.44 -11.98
N PRO A 35 10.84 -6.32 -13.16
CA PRO A 35 11.07 -5.03 -13.81
C PRO A 35 9.81 -4.18 -14.03
N LEU A 36 8.66 -4.83 -14.25
CA LEU A 36 7.38 -4.15 -14.46
C LEU A 36 6.77 -3.61 -13.15
N ASP A 37 7.19 -4.12 -11.99
CA ASP A 37 6.71 -3.66 -10.69
C ASP A 37 7.37 -2.33 -10.30
N PHE A 38 8.53 -1.96 -10.88
CA PHE A 38 9.11 -0.63 -10.68
C PHE A 38 8.21 0.49 -11.23
N LYS A 39 7.46 0.23 -12.29
CA LYS A 39 6.45 1.19 -12.78
C LYS A 39 5.25 1.30 -11.86
N ALA A 40 4.86 0.18 -11.23
CA ALA A 40 3.87 0.19 -10.17
C ALA A 40 4.37 0.93 -8.92
N LEU A 41 5.65 0.78 -8.54
CA LEU A 41 6.27 1.54 -7.45
C LEU A 41 6.22 3.04 -7.72
N GLN A 42 6.57 3.48 -8.93
CA GLN A 42 6.48 4.88 -9.35
C GLN A 42 5.05 5.45 -9.21
N ALA A 43 4.07 4.68 -9.67
CA ALA A 43 2.66 5.04 -9.54
C ALA A 43 2.21 5.10 -8.08
N ALA A 44 2.57 4.10 -7.28
CA ALA A 44 2.19 4.01 -5.88
C ALA A 44 2.81 5.13 -5.04
N ASP A 45 4.09 5.43 -5.26
CA ASP A 45 4.78 6.57 -4.64
C ASP A 45 4.15 7.91 -5.07
N TYR A 46 3.81 8.08 -6.35
CA TYR A 46 3.10 9.28 -6.81
C TYR A 46 1.75 9.45 -6.10
N ALA A 47 0.96 8.38 -5.99
CA ALA A 47 -0.32 8.39 -5.28
C ALA A 47 -0.14 8.82 -3.82
N LYS A 48 0.87 8.27 -3.13
CA LYS A 48 1.24 8.64 -1.75
C LYS A 48 1.65 10.11 -1.67
N ARG A 49 2.59 10.59 -2.49
CA ARG A 49 3.05 11.98 -2.45
C ARG A 49 1.92 12.98 -2.70
N TYR A 50 0.99 12.64 -3.59
CA TYR A 50 -0.14 13.51 -3.91
C TYR A 50 -1.19 13.56 -2.80
N ASN A 51 -1.44 12.43 -2.12
CA ASN A 51 -2.54 12.29 -1.16
C ASN A 51 -2.10 12.20 0.30
N GLY A 52 -0.81 12.09 0.58
CA GLY A 52 -0.32 11.58 1.86
C GLY A 52 -0.67 10.10 2.04
N GLY A 53 -0.40 9.61 3.24
CA GLY A 53 -0.64 8.22 3.59
C GLY A 53 0.62 7.37 3.62
N LYS A 54 0.42 6.08 3.44
CA LYS A 54 1.42 5.03 3.65
C LYS A 54 1.45 4.08 2.47
N LEU A 55 2.65 3.84 1.94
CA LEU A 55 2.93 2.88 0.88
C LEU A 55 3.45 1.58 1.48
N ILE A 56 2.69 0.50 1.31
CA ILE A 56 2.99 -0.84 1.83
C ILE A 56 3.30 -1.76 0.66
N ALA A 57 4.55 -2.19 0.53
CA ALA A 57 4.91 -3.26 -0.41
C ALA A 57 4.42 -4.60 0.13
N VAL A 58 3.74 -5.38 -0.70
CA VAL A 58 3.29 -6.74 -0.38
C VAL A 58 3.88 -7.69 -1.40
N SER A 59 4.57 -8.72 -0.93
CA SER A 59 5.13 -9.76 -1.79
C SER A 59 4.90 -11.14 -1.21
N MET A 60 4.73 -12.13 -2.09
CA MET A 60 4.61 -13.53 -1.71
C MET A 60 5.84 -14.30 -2.20
N GLY A 61 6.49 -15.04 -1.31
CA GLY A 61 7.64 -15.85 -1.66
C GLY A 61 8.51 -16.19 -0.45
N PRO A 62 9.62 -16.91 -0.65
CA PRO A 62 10.50 -17.31 0.44
C PRO A 62 11.12 -16.09 1.15
N ASP A 63 10.83 -15.91 2.45
CA ASP A 63 11.24 -14.74 3.23
C ASP A 63 12.72 -14.38 3.06
N PHE A 64 13.61 -15.37 3.18
CA PHE A 64 15.06 -15.18 3.09
C PHE A 64 15.55 -14.63 1.74
N LYS A 65 14.76 -14.77 0.65
CA LYS A 65 15.08 -14.18 -0.66
C LYS A 65 14.36 -12.88 -0.93
N VAL A 66 13.10 -12.77 -0.49
CA VAL A 66 12.24 -11.63 -0.81
C VAL A 66 12.53 -10.44 0.10
N LYS A 67 12.78 -10.70 1.39
CA LYS A 67 12.99 -9.65 2.39
C LYS A 67 14.17 -8.72 2.06
N PRO A 68 15.35 -9.19 1.63
CA PRO A 68 16.44 -8.30 1.21
C PRO A 68 16.03 -7.36 0.06
N LEU A 69 15.27 -7.86 -0.91
CA LEU A 69 14.80 -7.06 -2.06
C LEU A 69 13.84 -5.96 -1.64
N LEU A 70 12.92 -6.25 -0.71
CA LEU A 70 11.99 -5.22 -0.20
C LEU A 70 12.69 -4.23 0.74
N SER A 71 13.72 -4.64 1.49
CA SER A 71 14.54 -3.73 2.29
C SER A 71 15.27 -2.70 1.45
N GLU A 72 15.66 -3.04 0.23
CA GLU A 72 16.22 -2.09 -0.74
C GLU A 72 15.18 -1.03 -1.14
N LEU A 73 13.93 -1.44 -1.40
CA LEU A 73 12.84 -0.51 -1.71
C LEU A 73 12.52 0.43 -0.54
N TYR A 74 12.64 -0.04 0.70
CA TYR A 74 12.45 0.79 1.90
C TYR A 74 13.55 1.86 2.03
N SER A 75 14.79 1.51 1.66
CA SER A 75 15.96 2.38 1.80
C SER A 75 16.17 3.32 0.61
N HIS A 76 15.31 3.23 -0.42
CA HIS A 76 15.50 3.94 -1.66
C HIS A 76 15.14 5.44 -1.52
N PRO A 77 16.04 6.38 -1.85
CA PRO A 77 15.95 7.78 -1.42
C PRO A 77 14.92 8.64 -2.18
N ILE A 78 14.46 8.19 -3.35
CA ILE A 78 13.60 8.98 -4.24
C ILE A 78 12.21 8.35 -4.37
N GLU A 79 12.15 7.04 -4.64
CA GLU A 79 10.94 6.24 -4.79
C GLU A 79 11.03 5.07 -3.82
N GLY A 80 10.29 5.09 -2.71
CA GLY A 80 10.45 4.09 -1.65
C GLY A 80 9.16 3.76 -0.94
N VAL A 81 9.16 2.63 -0.24
CA VAL A 81 8.01 2.15 0.54
C VAL A 81 8.16 2.51 2.02
N ASP A 82 7.05 2.71 2.70
CA ASP A 82 7.03 3.02 4.14
C ASP A 82 6.95 1.74 4.99
N GLU A 83 6.49 0.63 4.41
CA GLU A 83 6.43 -0.68 5.04
C GLU A 83 6.57 -1.78 3.97
N ALA A 84 7.10 -2.94 4.37
CA ALA A 84 7.18 -4.13 3.54
C ALA A 84 6.59 -5.34 4.28
N ILE A 85 5.72 -6.08 3.60
CA ILE A 85 5.06 -7.30 4.09
C ILE A 85 5.46 -8.45 3.16
N VAL A 86 6.02 -9.51 3.75
CA VAL A 86 6.34 -10.76 3.04
C VAL A 86 5.40 -11.87 3.52
N LEU A 87 4.63 -12.42 2.59
CA LEU A 87 3.78 -13.59 2.80
C LEU A 87 4.60 -14.83 2.45
N SER A 88 5.06 -15.55 3.48
CA SER A 88 5.99 -16.67 3.34
C SER A 88 5.57 -17.88 4.16
N ASP A 89 5.03 -18.90 3.49
CA ASP A 89 4.84 -20.26 4.03
C ASP A 89 5.13 -21.26 2.90
N ARG A 90 5.73 -22.42 3.21
CA ARG A 90 5.96 -23.50 2.24
C ARG A 90 4.66 -24.00 1.59
N ARG A 91 3.51 -23.87 2.28
CA ARG A 91 2.18 -24.18 1.73
C ARG A 91 1.77 -23.30 0.54
N MET A 92 2.42 -22.15 0.37
CA MET A 92 2.21 -21.24 -0.76
C MET A 92 3.04 -21.63 -2.00
N ALA A 93 3.93 -22.62 -1.88
CA ALA A 93 4.78 -23.05 -2.99
C ALA A 93 3.96 -23.69 -4.12
N GLY A 94 4.28 -23.35 -5.37
CA GLY A 94 3.57 -23.89 -6.53
C GLY A 94 2.18 -23.28 -6.76
N ALA A 95 1.83 -22.21 -6.04
CA ALA A 95 0.58 -21.49 -6.25
C ALA A 95 0.41 -21.02 -7.71
N ASP A 96 -0.80 -21.20 -8.24
CA ASP A 96 -1.22 -20.58 -9.49
C ASP A 96 -1.57 -19.10 -9.28
N THR A 97 -2.14 -18.44 -10.29
CA THR A 97 -2.47 -17.02 -10.18
C THR A 97 -3.60 -16.76 -9.18
N TRP A 98 -4.59 -17.66 -9.08
CA TRP A 98 -5.72 -17.50 -8.15
C TRP A 98 -5.30 -17.71 -6.70
N ALA A 99 -4.56 -18.78 -6.40
CA ALA A 99 -4.03 -19.03 -5.06
C ALA A 99 -3.08 -17.90 -4.61
N THR A 100 -2.27 -17.36 -5.53
CA THR A 100 -1.44 -16.17 -5.27
C THR A 100 -2.30 -14.95 -4.95
N ALA A 101 -3.31 -14.66 -5.78
CA ALA A 101 -4.21 -13.53 -5.60
C ALA A 101 -5.00 -13.60 -4.28
N TYR A 102 -5.49 -14.80 -3.92
CA TYR A 102 -6.16 -15.05 -2.65
C TYR A 102 -5.22 -14.81 -1.46
N THR A 103 -3.98 -15.25 -1.56
CA THR A 103 -2.98 -15.02 -0.50
C THR A 103 -2.67 -13.53 -0.34
N LEU A 104 -2.48 -12.81 -1.46
CA LEU A 104 -2.24 -11.37 -1.46
C LEU A 104 -3.45 -10.59 -0.91
N SER A 105 -4.69 -10.97 -1.25
CA SER A 105 -5.89 -10.29 -0.75
C SER A 105 -6.02 -10.41 0.77
N LEU A 106 -5.73 -11.59 1.33
CA LEU A 106 -5.72 -11.79 2.78
C LEU A 106 -4.60 -11.00 3.47
N GLY A 107 -3.43 -10.91 2.85
CA GLY A 107 -2.34 -10.06 3.34
C GLY A 107 -2.72 -8.58 3.39
N VAL A 108 -3.34 -8.07 2.31
CA VAL A 108 -3.86 -6.69 2.24
C VAL A 108 -4.94 -6.46 3.29
N LYS A 109 -5.90 -7.39 3.42
CA LYS A 109 -6.95 -7.30 4.45
C LYS A 109 -6.35 -7.25 5.85
N LYS A 110 -5.37 -8.10 6.16
CA LYS A 110 -4.71 -8.11 7.47
C LYS A 110 -4.01 -6.79 7.76
N ALA A 111 -3.31 -6.22 6.78
CA ALA A 111 -2.67 -4.93 6.92
C ALA A 111 -3.69 -3.80 7.14
N LEU A 112 -4.80 -3.80 6.40
CA LEU A 112 -5.91 -2.87 6.62
C LEU A 112 -6.48 -2.99 8.04
N ASP A 113 -6.77 -4.21 8.50
CA ASP A 113 -7.30 -4.47 9.83
C ASP A 113 -6.35 -3.99 10.94
N LEU A 114 -5.03 -4.14 10.78
CA LEU A 114 -4.03 -3.64 11.74
C LEU A 114 -4.02 -2.11 11.83
N ASN A 115 -4.01 -1.41 10.68
CA ASN A 115 -4.02 0.05 10.67
C ASN A 115 -5.37 0.60 11.17
N ARG A 116 -6.49 -0.06 10.86
CA ARG A 116 -7.82 0.31 11.38
C ARG A 116 -7.89 0.12 12.89
N GLY A 117 -7.44 -1.03 13.39
CA GLY A 117 -7.43 -1.35 14.82
C GLY A 117 -6.63 -0.35 15.65
N ALA A 118 -5.49 0.13 15.14
CA ALA A 118 -4.71 1.17 15.82
C ALA A 118 -5.48 2.49 15.99
N VAL A 119 -6.24 2.90 14.98
CA VAL A 119 -7.08 4.11 15.05
C VAL A 119 -8.27 3.90 15.99
N GLU A 120 -8.90 2.72 15.94
CA GLU A 120 -10.01 2.34 16.83
C GLU A 120 -9.57 2.32 18.29
N GLU A 121 -8.38 1.80 18.59
CA GLU A 121 -7.86 1.75 19.95
C GLU A 121 -7.66 3.14 20.56
N VAL A 122 -7.10 4.10 19.79
CA VAL A 122 -6.96 5.49 20.26
C VAL A 122 -8.33 6.15 20.44
N LEU A 123 -9.26 5.87 19.52
CA LEU A 123 -10.63 6.39 19.58
C LEU A 123 -11.35 5.91 20.85
N GLU A 124 -11.28 4.61 21.14
CA GLU A 124 -11.89 4.00 22.33
C GLU A 124 -11.31 4.59 23.63
N LEU A 125 -10.00 4.79 23.70
CA LEU A 125 -9.37 5.41 24.88
C LEU A 125 -9.91 6.83 25.11
N VAL A 126 -10.03 7.63 24.06
CA VAL A 126 -10.54 9.00 24.13
C VAL A 126 -12.02 9.02 24.51
N GLU A 127 -12.85 8.15 23.91
CA GLU A 127 -14.28 8.05 24.21
C GLU A 127 -14.56 7.50 25.62
N SER A 128 -13.68 6.65 26.16
CA SER A 128 -13.76 6.15 27.54
C SER A 128 -13.41 7.19 28.61
N GLY A 129 -12.94 8.38 28.21
CA GLY A 129 -12.46 9.42 29.13
C GLY A 129 -11.10 9.10 29.76
N ALA A 130 -10.22 8.36 29.07
CA ALA A 130 -8.86 8.12 29.54
C ALA A 130 -8.09 9.44 29.71
N SER A 131 -7.09 9.46 30.61
CA SER A 131 -6.24 10.64 30.79
C SER A 131 -5.47 10.96 29.50
N GLY A 132 -5.28 12.25 29.22
CA GLY A 132 -4.53 12.71 28.04
C GLY A 132 -3.12 12.12 27.95
N GLU A 133 -2.46 11.88 29.08
CA GLU A 133 -1.15 11.22 29.15
C GLU A 133 -1.21 9.76 28.68
N LYS A 134 -2.22 8.99 29.11
CA LYS A 134 -2.40 7.60 28.68
C LYS A 134 -2.69 7.51 27.18
N VAL A 135 -3.55 8.39 26.66
CA VAL A 135 -3.84 8.44 25.21
C VAL A 135 -2.58 8.79 24.42
N LEU A 136 -1.78 9.74 24.92
CA LEU A 136 -0.53 10.18 24.30
C LEU A 136 0.51 9.06 24.23
N GLU A 137 0.72 8.35 25.33
CA GLU A 137 1.65 7.22 25.40
C GLU A 137 1.27 6.15 24.38
N ARG A 138 -0.02 5.78 24.35
CA ARG A 138 -0.47 4.74 23.41
C ARG A 138 -0.38 5.19 21.95
N ALA A 139 -0.75 6.43 21.65
CA ALA A 139 -0.61 6.98 20.30
C ALA A 139 0.87 7.04 19.86
N ARG A 140 1.79 7.32 20.78
CA ARG A 140 3.23 7.29 20.53
C ARG A 140 3.71 5.89 20.15
N GLU A 141 3.33 4.86 20.90
CA GLU A 141 3.68 3.47 20.59
C GLU A 141 3.19 3.04 19.20
N LEU A 142 1.91 3.33 18.90
CA LEU A 142 1.30 3.01 17.61
C LEU A 142 1.93 3.80 16.45
N TYR A 143 2.34 5.04 16.70
CA TYR A 143 3.09 5.85 15.71
C TYR A 143 4.45 5.25 15.41
N HIS A 144 5.22 4.84 16.42
CA HIS A 144 6.53 4.18 16.23
C HIS A 144 6.40 2.78 15.60
N ALA A 145 5.25 2.13 15.77
CA ALA A 145 4.88 0.93 15.02
C ALA A 145 4.42 1.22 13.57
N ASN A 146 4.50 2.48 13.11
CA ASN A 146 4.08 2.94 11.79
C ASN A 146 2.57 2.75 11.52
N LEU A 147 1.72 2.80 12.55
CA LEU A 147 0.27 2.54 12.44
C LEU A 147 -0.61 3.79 12.57
N LEU A 148 -0.04 4.95 12.90
CA LEU A 148 -0.77 6.21 12.99
C LEU A 148 -0.12 7.29 12.10
N PRO A 149 -0.91 8.13 11.41
CA PRO A 149 -0.38 9.23 10.62
C PRO A 149 0.02 10.42 11.50
N ASN A 150 0.83 11.31 10.92
CA ASN A 150 1.32 12.54 11.56
C ASN A 150 0.20 13.48 12.06
N LEU A 151 -0.98 13.41 11.46
CA LEU A 151 -2.20 14.11 11.90
C LEU A 151 -2.62 13.71 13.31
N VAL A 152 -2.43 12.44 13.68
CA VAL A 152 -2.84 11.90 14.99
C VAL A 152 -1.76 12.18 16.04
N TYR A 153 -0.53 11.82 15.72
CA TYR A 153 0.65 12.01 16.56
C TYR A 153 1.87 12.20 15.64
N THR A 154 2.78 13.11 15.98
CA THR A 154 4.02 13.29 15.23
C THR A 154 5.17 13.79 16.09
N GLU A 155 6.37 13.27 15.84
CA GLU A 155 7.63 13.81 16.37
C GLU A 155 8.44 14.53 15.26
N LYS A 156 7.90 14.64 14.03
CA LYS A 156 8.64 15.18 12.87
C LYS A 156 8.77 16.70 12.97
N PRO A 157 9.98 17.26 12.80
CA PRO A 157 10.19 18.70 12.83
C PRO A 157 9.48 19.39 11.67
N GLY A 158 8.91 20.57 11.92
CA GLY A 158 8.24 21.39 10.91
C GLY A 158 6.77 21.01 10.62
N LEU A 159 6.26 19.93 11.24
CA LEU A 159 4.82 19.63 11.24
C LEU A 159 4.15 20.19 12.50
N PRO A 160 2.86 20.60 12.40
CA PRO A 160 2.09 20.95 13.58
C PRO A 160 1.88 19.72 14.46
N GLU A 161 1.70 19.94 15.76
CA GLU A 161 1.40 18.87 16.72
C GLU A 161 0.16 18.08 16.29
N GLY A 162 0.25 16.75 16.39
CA GLY A 162 -0.87 15.85 16.15
C GLY A 162 -2.01 16.12 17.14
N VAL A 163 -3.23 15.73 16.76
CA VAL A 163 -4.43 16.02 17.56
C VAL A 163 -4.37 15.42 18.97
N VAL A 164 -3.72 14.25 19.14
CA VAL A 164 -3.55 13.61 20.45
C VAL A 164 -2.57 14.41 21.34
N GLN A 165 -1.51 14.97 20.76
CA GLN A 165 -0.57 15.83 21.50
C GLN A 165 -1.24 17.11 21.97
N ARG A 166 -2.11 17.71 21.13
CA ARG A 166 -2.92 18.87 21.51
C ARG A 166 -3.92 18.52 22.62
N TYR A 167 -4.57 17.37 22.53
CA TYR A 167 -5.51 16.87 23.55
C TYR A 167 -4.82 16.68 24.91
N ALA A 168 -3.66 16.02 24.94
CA ALA A 168 -2.90 15.82 26.16
C ALA A 168 -2.46 17.13 26.84
N LYS A 169 -2.31 18.21 26.07
CA LYS A 169 -1.98 19.57 26.56
C LYS A 169 -3.21 20.43 26.87
N GLY A 170 -4.42 19.89 26.79
CA GLY A 170 -5.67 20.64 26.98
C GLY A 170 -5.98 21.65 25.87
N ARG A 171 -5.37 21.51 24.69
CA ARG A 171 -5.53 22.40 23.51
C ARG A 171 -6.42 21.81 22.41
N ALA A 172 -7.02 20.65 22.66
CA ALA A 172 -8.03 20.04 21.81
C ALA A 172 -9.07 19.34 22.68
N THR A 173 -10.32 19.37 22.23
CA THR A 173 -11.46 18.69 22.84
C THR A 173 -11.52 17.23 22.42
N VAL A 174 -12.29 16.43 23.17
CA VAL A 174 -12.61 15.03 22.82
C VAL A 174 -13.23 14.96 21.42
N GLU A 175 -14.13 15.88 21.08
CA GLU A 175 -14.81 15.89 19.79
C GLU A 175 -13.85 16.19 18.62
N GLU A 176 -12.90 17.12 18.79
CA GLU A 176 -11.88 17.38 17.77
C GLU A 176 -10.97 16.17 17.52
N VAL A 177 -10.60 15.44 18.58
CA VAL A 177 -9.81 14.20 18.45
C VAL A 177 -10.62 13.14 17.73
N ARG A 178 -11.89 12.97 18.14
CA ARG A 178 -12.84 12.03 17.55
C ARG A 178 -13.01 12.28 16.06
N GLU A 179 -13.30 13.51 15.65
CA GLU A 179 -13.49 13.89 14.24
C GLU A 179 -12.24 13.57 13.40
N ALA A 180 -11.05 13.89 13.92
CA ALA A 180 -9.80 13.59 13.24
C ALA A 180 -9.56 12.08 13.07
N LEU A 181 -9.79 11.27 14.11
CA LEU A 181 -9.65 9.81 14.05
C LEU A 181 -10.67 9.17 13.10
N LEU A 182 -11.92 9.65 13.11
CA LEU A 182 -12.97 9.19 12.19
C LEU A 182 -12.63 9.52 10.73
N LYS A 183 -12.00 10.69 10.47
CA LYS A 183 -11.50 11.05 9.15
C LYS A 183 -10.37 10.12 8.70
N VAL A 184 -9.41 9.82 9.59
CA VAL A 184 -8.34 8.85 9.29
C VAL A 184 -8.93 7.47 9.00
N ARG A 185 -9.85 6.98 9.83
CA ARG A 185 -10.55 5.70 9.63
C ARG A 185 -11.24 5.63 8.27
N THR A 186 -11.92 6.70 7.87
CA THR A 186 -12.59 6.79 6.57
C THR A 186 -11.59 6.75 5.41
N GLU A 187 -10.43 7.40 5.54
CA GLU A 187 -9.39 7.37 4.52
C GLU A 187 -8.64 6.02 4.43
N LEU A 188 -8.60 5.24 5.52
CA LEU A 188 -8.08 3.87 5.50
C LEU A 188 -8.96 2.96 4.61
N GLU A 189 -10.28 3.14 4.65
CA GLU A 189 -11.24 2.38 3.83
C GLU A 189 -11.23 2.77 2.33
N ARG A 190 -10.53 3.85 1.97
CA ARG A 190 -10.39 4.38 0.60
C ARG A 190 -9.00 4.09 0.03
N PHE A 191 -8.50 2.87 0.19
CA PHE A 191 -7.15 2.49 -0.20
C PHE A 191 -7.00 2.22 -1.71
N LEU A 192 -5.77 2.28 -2.22
CA LEU A 192 -5.42 1.94 -3.60
C LEU A 192 -4.49 0.72 -3.61
N ILE A 193 -4.71 -0.23 -4.51
CA ILE A 193 -3.75 -1.31 -4.78
C ILE A 193 -3.17 -1.10 -6.18
N VAL A 194 -1.84 -1.14 -6.28
CA VAL A 194 -1.09 -0.92 -7.52
C VAL A 194 -0.26 -2.16 -7.80
N ALA A 195 -0.37 -2.69 -9.02
CA ALA A 195 0.39 -3.85 -9.47
C ALA A 195 1.06 -3.57 -10.83
N GLY A 196 2.17 -4.26 -11.11
CA GLY A 196 2.75 -4.28 -12.45
C GLY A 196 1.83 -5.01 -13.44
N LEU A 197 1.98 -4.71 -14.74
CA LEU A 197 1.16 -5.31 -15.80
C LEU A 197 1.20 -6.85 -15.80
N LYS A 198 2.40 -7.42 -15.72
CA LYS A 198 2.64 -8.87 -15.67
C LYS A 198 4.00 -9.16 -15.05
N THR A 199 4.28 -10.43 -14.83
CA THR A 199 5.56 -10.92 -14.31
C THR A 199 6.39 -11.49 -15.46
N SER A 200 7.71 -11.37 -15.41
CA SER A 200 8.59 -11.83 -16.49
C SER A 200 8.74 -13.34 -16.61
N ASP A 201 8.41 -14.10 -15.56
CA ASP A 201 8.50 -15.56 -15.52
C ASP A 201 7.17 -16.24 -15.85
N GLY A 202 6.05 -15.73 -15.34
CA GLY A 202 4.73 -16.31 -15.56
C GLY A 202 3.93 -15.65 -16.69
N GLU A 203 4.19 -14.38 -16.98
CA GLU A 203 3.60 -13.57 -18.06
C GLU A 203 2.06 -13.49 -18.15
N THR A 204 1.32 -13.99 -17.16
CA THR A 204 -0.14 -14.09 -17.20
C THR A 204 -0.87 -12.74 -17.11
N GLY A 205 -0.36 -11.81 -16.31
CA GLY A 205 -0.99 -10.51 -16.05
C GLY A 205 -2.30 -10.57 -15.25
N SER A 206 -2.68 -11.75 -14.73
CA SER A 206 -4.00 -11.97 -14.09
C SER A 206 -4.03 -11.68 -12.58
N THR A 207 -2.88 -11.67 -11.91
CA THR A 207 -2.81 -11.58 -10.44
C THR A 207 -3.39 -10.28 -9.89
N GLY A 208 -3.19 -9.13 -10.56
CA GLY A 208 -3.79 -7.85 -10.14
C GLY A 208 -5.32 -7.91 -10.09
N PRO A 209 -6.01 -8.16 -11.23
CA PRO A 209 -7.47 -8.30 -11.28
C PRO A 209 -8.01 -9.40 -10.35
N GLN A 210 -7.34 -10.57 -10.30
CA GLN A 210 -7.75 -11.65 -9.41
C GLN A 210 -7.63 -11.27 -7.92
N THR A 211 -6.67 -10.40 -7.56
CA THR A 211 -6.54 -9.91 -6.18
C THR A 211 -7.70 -8.98 -5.83
N ALA A 212 -8.20 -8.19 -6.80
CA ALA A 212 -9.40 -7.38 -6.61
C ALA A 212 -10.65 -8.24 -6.34
N GLU A 213 -10.82 -9.32 -7.11
CA GLU A 213 -11.91 -10.27 -6.91
C GLU A 213 -11.81 -10.97 -5.55
N ALA A 214 -10.67 -11.58 -5.24
CA ALA A 214 -10.47 -12.27 -3.96
C ALA A 214 -10.58 -11.33 -2.75
N LEU A 215 -10.21 -10.05 -2.90
CA LEU A 215 -10.40 -9.05 -1.85
C LEU A 215 -11.86 -8.63 -1.72
N SER A 216 -12.62 -8.65 -2.81
CA SER A 216 -14.07 -8.39 -2.78
C SER A 216 -14.79 -9.41 -1.90
N ASP A 217 -14.46 -10.68 -2.07
CA ASP A 217 -14.97 -11.76 -1.22
C ASP A 217 -14.54 -11.58 0.24
N ALA A 218 -13.25 -11.31 0.48
CA ALA A 218 -12.70 -11.19 1.83
C ALA A 218 -13.25 -9.99 2.62
N LEU A 219 -13.68 -8.91 1.93
CA LEU A 219 -14.26 -7.71 2.55
C LEU A 219 -15.79 -7.66 2.46
N GLY A 220 -16.43 -8.60 1.76
CA GLY A 220 -17.88 -8.60 1.53
C GLY A 220 -18.39 -7.39 0.74
N ARG A 221 -17.53 -6.73 -0.04
CA ARG A 221 -17.88 -5.58 -0.88
C ARG A 221 -17.05 -5.55 -2.16
N LYS A 222 -17.64 -5.14 -3.27
CA LYS A 222 -16.93 -5.08 -4.56
C LYS A 222 -15.74 -4.12 -4.53
N ILE A 223 -14.57 -4.61 -4.95
CA ILE A 223 -13.36 -3.84 -5.19
C ILE A 223 -13.17 -3.75 -6.72
N PRO A 224 -13.45 -2.59 -7.34
CA PRO A 224 -13.24 -2.42 -8.77
C PRO A 224 -11.76 -2.49 -9.15
N ASP A 225 -11.48 -3.00 -10.35
CA ASP A 225 -10.16 -2.96 -10.96
C ASP A 225 -10.14 -2.19 -12.29
N ILE A 226 -9.00 -1.56 -12.60
CA ILE A 226 -8.71 -0.98 -13.91
C ILE A 226 -7.35 -1.47 -14.38
N THR A 227 -7.33 -2.23 -15.47
CA THR A 227 -6.09 -2.72 -16.06
C THR A 227 -5.54 -1.79 -17.13
N HIS A 228 -4.26 -1.98 -17.47
CA HIS A 228 -3.56 -1.28 -18.55
C HIS A 228 -3.54 0.25 -18.38
N VAL A 229 -3.38 0.71 -17.13
CA VAL A 229 -3.35 2.13 -16.78
C VAL A 229 -2.03 2.75 -17.23
N VAL A 230 -2.14 3.83 -18.00
CA VAL A 230 -1.01 4.64 -18.49
C VAL A 230 -0.92 6.00 -17.79
N ASP A 231 -2.01 6.45 -17.17
CA ASP A 231 -2.08 7.66 -16.36
C ASP A 231 -3.24 7.58 -15.37
N PHE A 232 -3.15 8.26 -14.22
CA PHE A 232 -4.25 8.31 -13.26
C PHE A 232 -4.13 9.49 -12.28
N GLU A 233 -5.29 9.89 -11.76
CA GLU A 233 -5.43 10.81 -10.64
C GLU A 233 -6.26 10.11 -9.55
N VAL A 234 -5.83 10.27 -8.31
CA VAL A 234 -6.53 9.72 -7.15
C VAL A 234 -6.73 10.82 -6.12
N ASP A 235 -7.95 10.92 -5.62
CA ASP A 235 -8.35 11.84 -4.57
C ASP A 235 -8.93 11.06 -3.39
N ALA A 236 -8.12 10.92 -2.34
CA ALA A 236 -8.50 10.23 -1.12
C ALA A 236 -9.67 10.89 -0.37
N GLU A 237 -9.83 12.21 -0.52
CA GLU A 237 -10.85 12.98 0.21
C GLU A 237 -12.24 12.81 -0.40
N SER A 238 -12.34 12.80 -1.73
CA SER A 238 -13.59 12.44 -2.42
C SER A 238 -13.78 10.93 -2.62
N GLY A 239 -12.75 10.11 -2.39
CA GLY A 239 -12.82 8.67 -2.57
C GLY A 239 -12.93 8.27 -4.05
N THR A 240 -12.33 9.03 -4.95
CA THR A 240 -12.43 8.83 -6.41
C THR A 240 -11.06 8.58 -7.04
N LEU A 241 -11.01 7.64 -7.98
CA LEU A 241 -9.93 7.42 -8.92
C LEU A 241 -10.41 7.75 -10.34
N VAL A 242 -9.61 8.49 -11.10
CA VAL A 242 -9.79 8.65 -12.55
C VAL A 242 -8.54 8.11 -13.25
N ALA A 243 -8.68 7.09 -14.09
CA ALA A 243 -7.58 6.46 -14.79
C ALA A 243 -7.76 6.54 -16.30
N VAL A 244 -6.65 6.69 -17.02
CA VAL A 244 -6.56 6.50 -18.47
C VAL A 244 -5.97 5.11 -18.71
N ARG A 245 -6.75 4.22 -19.31
CA ARG A 245 -6.28 2.91 -19.75
C ARG A 245 -6.06 2.87 -21.26
N LYS A 246 -5.06 2.09 -21.69
CA LYS A 246 -4.74 1.86 -23.10
C LYS A 246 -5.18 0.46 -23.51
N THR A 247 -6.07 0.39 -24.49
CA THR A 247 -6.62 -0.87 -25.02
C THR A 247 -6.46 -0.87 -26.54
N GLY A 248 -5.49 -1.62 -27.06
CA GLY A 248 -5.13 -1.58 -28.48
C GLY A 248 -4.72 -0.16 -28.90
N SER A 249 -5.42 0.40 -29.88
CA SER A 249 -5.23 1.77 -30.37
C SER A 249 -6.03 2.84 -29.61
N TYR A 250 -6.81 2.46 -28.60
CA TYR A 250 -7.72 3.37 -27.90
C TYR A 250 -7.19 3.73 -26.51
N LEU A 251 -7.42 5.00 -26.14
CA LEU A 251 -7.33 5.45 -24.76
C LEU A 251 -8.74 5.60 -24.20
N GLN A 252 -8.98 5.06 -23.01
CA GLN A 252 -10.25 5.14 -22.31
C GLN A 252 -10.04 5.81 -20.96
N ARG A 253 -10.79 6.89 -20.70
CA ARG A 253 -10.81 7.56 -19.40
C ARG A 253 -11.96 6.97 -18.58
N LEU A 254 -11.63 6.41 -17.42
CA LEU A 254 -12.56 5.73 -16.53
C LEU A 254 -12.54 6.37 -15.16
N ARG A 255 -13.70 6.40 -14.50
CA ARG A 255 -13.84 6.81 -13.11
C ARG A 255 -14.24 5.60 -12.27
N SER A 256 -13.62 5.44 -11.11
CA SER A 256 -13.89 4.37 -10.16
C SER A 256 -13.93 4.93 -8.73
N PRO A 257 -14.80 4.40 -7.83
CA PRO A 257 -14.68 4.70 -6.41
C PRO A 257 -13.43 4.04 -5.81
N LEU A 258 -12.97 4.55 -4.66
CA LEU A 258 -12.01 3.87 -3.79
C LEU A 258 -12.76 2.98 -2.77
N PRO A 259 -12.21 1.81 -2.42
CA PRO A 259 -10.92 1.29 -2.84
C PRO A 259 -10.92 0.75 -4.27
N CYS A 260 -9.75 0.69 -4.91
CA CYS A 260 -9.61 0.21 -6.30
C CYS A 260 -8.27 -0.48 -6.51
N VAL A 261 -8.21 -1.41 -7.46
CA VAL A 261 -6.96 -2.03 -7.94
C VAL A 261 -6.62 -1.49 -9.32
N ILE A 262 -5.37 -1.10 -9.55
CA ILE A 262 -4.88 -0.69 -10.87
C ILE A 262 -3.66 -1.51 -11.30
N THR A 263 -3.60 -1.89 -12.58
CA THR A 263 -2.39 -2.47 -13.18
C THR A 263 -1.72 -1.47 -14.10
N ILE A 264 -0.42 -1.22 -13.85
CA ILE A 264 0.34 -0.15 -14.47
C ILE A 264 1.09 -0.65 -15.70
N MET A 265 0.95 0.08 -16.80
CA MET A 265 1.66 -0.18 -18.03
C MET A 265 3.13 0.28 -17.98
N PRO A 266 4.03 -0.33 -18.77
CA PRO A 266 5.44 0.06 -18.83
C PRO A 266 5.68 1.51 -19.29
N ASP A 267 4.76 2.07 -20.09
CA ASP A 267 4.80 3.44 -20.60
C ASP A 267 4.26 4.48 -19.60
N TYR A 268 3.77 4.07 -18.41
CA TYR A 268 3.40 5.00 -17.34
C TYR A 268 4.53 5.95 -16.96
N ARG A 269 4.18 7.20 -16.68
CA ARG A 269 5.07 8.24 -16.18
C ARG A 269 4.41 8.94 -15.01
N ALA A 270 5.12 9.03 -13.89
CA ALA A 270 4.64 9.76 -12.73
C ALA A 270 4.51 11.26 -13.04
N GLY A 271 3.42 11.86 -12.57
CA GLY A 271 3.21 13.29 -12.64
C GLY A 271 4.03 14.06 -11.60
N VAL A 272 3.94 15.39 -11.65
CA VAL A 272 4.55 16.27 -10.66
C VAL A 272 3.56 16.55 -9.53
N THR A 273 3.98 16.34 -8.28
CA THR A 273 3.14 16.68 -7.13
C THR A 273 3.09 18.20 -6.91
N PRO A 274 1.90 18.83 -6.96
CA PRO A 274 1.77 20.27 -6.71
C PRO A 274 2.19 20.65 -5.30
N VAL A 275 2.81 21.82 -5.14
CA VAL A 275 3.27 22.33 -3.82
C VAL A 275 2.12 22.41 -2.81
N LEU A 276 0.93 22.83 -3.27
CA LEU A 276 -0.28 22.95 -2.44
C LEU A 276 -0.70 21.63 -1.77
N ARG A 277 -0.42 20.49 -2.41
CA ARG A 277 -0.75 19.16 -1.86
C ARG A 277 0.23 18.70 -0.79
N ARG A 278 1.46 19.24 -0.75
CA ARG A 278 2.54 18.75 0.14
C ARG A 278 2.20 18.86 1.62
N LYS A 279 1.55 19.95 2.05
CA LYS A 279 1.19 20.14 3.46
C LYS A 279 0.18 19.10 3.94
N ARG A 280 -0.89 18.88 3.16
CA ARG A 280 -1.88 17.82 3.46
C ARG A 280 -1.20 16.46 3.40
N ALA A 281 -0.40 16.20 2.37
CA ALA A 281 0.27 14.93 2.21
C ALA A 281 1.12 14.59 3.43
N ALA A 282 1.94 15.53 3.91
CA ALA A 282 2.81 15.33 5.07
C ALA A 282 2.03 15.04 6.37
N LEU A 283 0.88 15.69 6.57
CA LEU A 283 0.01 15.42 7.73
C LEU A 283 -0.60 14.01 7.70
N TYR A 284 -1.03 13.54 6.52
CA TYR A 284 -1.67 12.24 6.39
C TYR A 284 -0.68 11.10 6.19
N SER A 285 0.60 11.41 5.96
CA SER A 285 1.69 10.43 5.94
C SER A 285 2.01 9.92 7.33
N TYR A 286 2.70 8.78 7.38
CA TYR A 286 3.09 8.08 8.60
C TYR A 286 4.55 8.45 8.88
#